data_AF-A0A9N8R5M7-F1
#
_entry.id   AF-A0A9N8R5M7-F1
#
_cell.length_a   1.000
_cell.length_b   1.000
_cell.length_c   1.000
_cell.angle_alpha   90.00
_cell.angle_beta   90.00
_cell.angle_gamma   90.00
#
_symmetry.space_group_name_H-M   'P 1'
#
loop_
_entity.id
_entity.type
_entity.pdbx_description
1 polymer ?
#
loop_
_entity_poly.entity_id
_entity_poly.type
_entity_poly.pdbx_seq_one_letter_code
_entity_poly.pdbx_strand_id
1 'polypeptide(L)'
;MSKDRKPVLIIGAGVVGLVLAHGLKKLGIPFKVYERDSHISARGQGWAITLHWVLPFLRELLSDDTFKRVEAVQVDPEADLQGRGKFVFINLETLEPKFLIPPGDRRRVNREKMRNVLLESVSEHVTWNKRLASIQEHDDQAIAIFEDGSQVEGSVIVGVEGSNSRTRKYLAPDSYRNVRLPIRFTGAALNLTPEQVKPLKDIDPLLFQGCHPVTGTFFWFSMLETPHVNGTAGIDNERYRVQVMISWPMKTEQEEVKATDAERLAYMKQRAIEFNPVLRDVVHAIPEGSEVIEIVLQDWPCLPWDNRSGKITLAGDAAHAMTMYRGEAANHGILDAYRLTKALEAVYNQEEDCKKAIDEYETELRERTSVAVLLSRQACLDAHDWEGLNTNSAVLKKRAIAGV
;
A
#
# COMPACT_ATOMS: atom_id res chain seq x y z
N MET A 1 10.61 30.62 -15.82
CA MET A 1 11.31 29.40 -15.37
C MET A 1 12.21 28.94 -16.50
N SER A 2 13.51 28.75 -16.26
CA SER A 2 14.49 28.41 -17.31
C SER A 2 14.11 27.10 -18.01
N LYS A 3 14.05 27.12 -19.35
CA LYS A 3 13.76 25.96 -20.21
C LYS A 3 14.86 24.88 -20.17
N ASP A 4 15.95 25.08 -19.44
CA ASP A 4 17.15 24.23 -19.48
C ASP A 4 17.36 23.32 -18.27
N ARG A 5 16.45 23.29 -17.28
CA ARG A 5 16.58 22.35 -16.15
C ARG A 5 16.14 20.94 -16.54
N LYS A 6 17.04 19.97 -16.33
CA LYS A 6 16.79 18.54 -16.51
C LYS A 6 15.63 18.09 -15.61
N PRO A 7 14.85 17.08 -16.04
CA PRO A 7 13.67 16.64 -15.29
C PRO A 7 14.04 15.86 -14.03
N VAL A 8 13.10 15.82 -13.07
CA VAL A 8 13.06 14.81 -12.02
C VAL A 8 12.65 13.47 -12.63
N LEU A 9 13.41 12.41 -12.36
CA LEU A 9 13.14 11.05 -12.84
C LEU A 9 12.47 10.25 -11.72
N ILE A 10 11.21 9.89 -11.91
CA ILE A 10 10.43 9.09 -10.97
C ILE A 10 10.48 7.63 -11.44
N ILE A 11 11.06 6.75 -10.65
CA ILE A 11 11.18 5.33 -10.98
C ILE A 11 10.02 4.57 -10.31
N GLY A 12 8.96 4.30 -11.07
CA GLY A 12 7.74 3.60 -10.65
C GLY A 12 6.47 4.44 -10.83
N ALA A 13 5.47 3.88 -11.52
CA ALA A 13 4.13 4.46 -11.70
C ALA A 13 3.10 3.85 -10.73
N GLY A 14 3.53 3.54 -9.51
CA GLY A 14 2.64 3.19 -8.40
C GLY A 14 1.88 4.41 -7.87
N VAL A 15 1.04 4.21 -6.84
CA VAL A 15 0.26 5.30 -6.21
C VAL A 15 1.16 6.47 -5.80
N VAL A 16 2.28 6.18 -5.12
CA VAL A 16 3.21 7.21 -4.63
C VAL A 16 3.86 7.98 -5.77
N GLY A 17 4.37 7.29 -6.80
CA GLY A 17 5.01 7.92 -7.94
C GLY A 17 4.06 8.79 -8.76
N LEU A 18 2.82 8.32 -8.95
CA LEU A 18 1.80 9.13 -9.63
C LEU A 18 1.40 10.35 -8.79
N VAL A 19 1.21 10.20 -7.47
CA VAL A 19 0.91 11.34 -6.59
C VAL A 19 2.04 12.38 -6.60
N LEU A 20 3.30 11.95 -6.58
CA LEU A 20 4.46 12.85 -6.74
C LEU A 20 4.42 13.57 -8.10
N ALA A 21 4.14 12.85 -9.19
CA ALA A 21 4.00 13.44 -10.52
C ALA A 21 2.93 14.54 -10.58
N HIS A 22 1.81 14.38 -9.88
CA HIS A 22 0.80 15.44 -9.77
C HIS A 22 1.32 16.67 -9.04
N GLY A 23 2.02 16.48 -7.92
CA GLY A 23 2.65 17.58 -7.18
C GLY A 23 3.62 18.38 -8.05
N LEU A 24 4.51 17.69 -8.77
CA LEU A 24 5.46 18.33 -9.68
C LEU A 24 4.76 19.01 -10.87
N LYS A 25 3.72 18.40 -11.44
CA LYS A 25 2.91 19.00 -12.52
C LYS A 25 2.26 20.30 -12.07
N LYS A 26 1.70 20.34 -10.86
CA LYS A 26 1.05 21.54 -10.29
C LYS A 26 2.03 22.70 -10.10
N LEU A 27 3.28 22.41 -9.79
CA LEU A 27 4.35 23.39 -9.63
C LEU A 27 5.08 23.76 -10.94
N GLY A 28 4.76 23.10 -12.06
CA GLY A 28 5.48 23.30 -13.32
C GLY A 28 6.92 22.78 -13.30
N ILE A 29 7.25 21.87 -12.38
CA ILE A 29 8.58 21.24 -12.29
C ILE A 29 8.67 20.14 -13.37
N PRO A 30 9.68 20.14 -14.26
CA PRO A 30 9.81 19.10 -15.27
C PRO A 30 10.05 17.72 -14.65
N PHE A 31 9.31 16.70 -15.10
CA PHE A 31 9.48 15.32 -14.63
C PHE A 31 9.18 14.29 -15.72
N LYS A 32 9.69 13.07 -15.50
CA LYS A 32 9.39 11.85 -16.28
C LYS A 32 9.21 10.67 -15.33
N VAL A 33 8.23 9.81 -15.61
CA VAL A 33 7.94 8.60 -14.83
C VAL A 33 8.31 7.38 -15.66
N TYR A 34 9.02 6.43 -15.06
CA TYR A 34 9.44 5.19 -15.72
C TYR A 34 8.88 3.98 -14.96
N GLU A 35 8.13 3.12 -15.65
CA GLU A 35 7.48 1.95 -15.05
C GLU A 35 7.91 0.67 -15.75
N ARG A 36 8.20 -0.37 -14.96
CA ARG A 36 8.67 -1.68 -15.44
C ARG A 36 7.57 -2.51 -16.07
N ASP A 37 6.33 -2.33 -15.63
CA ASP A 37 5.18 -3.04 -16.17
C ASP A 37 4.89 -2.57 -17.61
N SER A 38 4.19 -3.39 -18.40
CA SER A 38 3.95 -3.07 -19.82
C SER A 38 2.81 -2.09 -20.06
N HIS A 39 1.87 -2.01 -19.10
CA HIS A 39 0.73 -1.10 -19.09
C HIS A 39 0.10 -1.10 -17.69
N ILE A 40 -0.87 -0.20 -17.48
CA ILE A 40 -1.51 0.02 -16.16
C ILE A 40 -2.22 -1.21 -15.58
N SER A 41 -2.70 -2.13 -16.42
CA SER A 41 -3.44 -3.33 -16.00
C SER A 41 -2.60 -4.62 -16.06
N ALA A 42 -1.27 -4.51 -16.24
CA ALA A 42 -0.40 -5.68 -16.38
C ALA A 42 -0.36 -6.61 -15.15
N ARG A 43 -0.87 -6.14 -14.00
CA ARG A 43 -1.07 -6.97 -12.80
C ARG A 43 -2.55 -7.15 -12.56
N GLY A 44 -2.99 -8.41 -12.49
CA GLY A 44 -4.32 -8.76 -12.01
C GLY A 44 -4.45 -8.45 -10.52
N GLN A 45 -5.57 -7.85 -10.14
CA GLN A 45 -6.01 -7.58 -8.78
C GLN A 45 -5.35 -6.38 -8.05
N GLY A 46 -6.15 -5.32 -7.84
CA GLY A 46 -5.89 -4.31 -6.83
C GLY A 46 -6.74 -4.52 -5.58
N TRP A 47 -6.12 -4.53 -4.41
CA TRP A 47 -6.84 -4.46 -3.13
C TRP A 47 -7.17 -3.03 -2.77
N ALA A 48 -8.09 -2.83 -1.84
CA ALA A 48 -8.45 -1.49 -1.42
C ALA A 48 -7.44 -0.87 -0.42
N ILE A 49 -7.19 0.42 -0.57
CA ILE A 49 -6.33 1.23 0.30
C ILE A 49 -7.23 2.07 1.21
N THR A 50 -6.88 2.12 2.49
CA THR A 50 -7.51 3.06 3.43
C THR A 50 -6.66 4.32 3.52
N LEU A 51 -7.16 5.44 3.01
CA LEU A 51 -6.60 6.76 3.18
C LEU A 51 -7.25 7.39 4.42
N HIS A 52 -6.46 7.95 5.32
CA HIS A 52 -6.96 8.55 6.56
C HIS A 52 -6.31 9.92 6.76
N TRP A 53 -5.35 10.01 7.68
CA TRP A 53 -4.67 11.26 8.03
C TRP A 53 -3.91 11.91 6.87
N VAL A 54 -3.71 11.19 5.76
CA VAL A 54 -3.02 11.73 4.58
C VAL A 54 -3.92 12.56 3.65
N LEU A 55 -5.25 12.51 3.84
CA LEU A 55 -6.21 13.16 2.93
C LEU A 55 -5.94 14.66 2.69
N PRO A 56 -5.59 15.48 3.71
CA PRO A 56 -5.26 16.90 3.49
C PRO A 56 -4.05 17.10 2.56
N PHE A 57 -2.97 16.32 2.76
CA PHE A 57 -1.77 16.38 1.93
C PHE A 57 -2.03 15.91 0.51
N LEU A 58 -2.85 14.86 0.35
CA LEU A 58 -3.27 14.40 -0.97
C LEU A 58 -4.05 15.50 -1.71
N ARG A 59 -4.94 16.22 -1.01
CA ARG A 59 -5.70 17.32 -1.59
C ARG A 59 -4.81 18.47 -2.06
N GLU A 60 -3.74 18.77 -1.33
CA GLU A 60 -2.78 19.81 -1.73
C GLU A 60 -2.01 19.44 -3.01
N LEU A 61 -1.70 18.15 -3.22
CA LEU A 61 -0.96 17.69 -4.40
C LEU A 61 -1.81 17.57 -5.66
N LEU A 62 -3.08 17.20 -5.52
CA LEU A 62 -3.96 16.96 -6.65
C LEU A 62 -4.67 18.24 -7.11
N SER A 63 -5.23 18.19 -8.32
CA SER A 63 -6.26 19.14 -8.74
C SER A 63 -7.59 18.80 -8.05
N ASP A 64 -8.50 19.77 -7.93
CA ASP A 64 -9.83 19.55 -7.33
C ASP A 64 -10.62 18.46 -8.08
N ASP A 65 -10.50 18.40 -9.41
CA ASP A 65 -11.15 17.36 -10.23
C ASP A 65 -10.56 15.98 -9.94
N THR A 66 -9.23 15.85 -10.01
CA THR A 66 -8.55 14.58 -9.71
C THR A 66 -8.87 14.10 -8.29
N PHE A 67 -8.84 14.98 -7.31
CA PHE A 67 -9.13 14.63 -5.91
C PHE A 67 -10.56 14.11 -5.74
N LYS A 68 -11.56 14.80 -6.29
CA LYS A 68 -12.97 14.34 -6.29
C LYS A 68 -13.12 12.97 -6.94
N ARG A 69 -12.41 12.72 -8.04
CA ARG A 69 -12.44 11.42 -8.72
C ARG A 69 -11.76 10.32 -7.91
N VAL A 70 -10.70 10.62 -7.16
CA VAL A 70 -10.11 9.68 -6.19
C VAL A 70 -11.09 9.37 -5.06
N GLU A 71 -11.84 10.37 -4.57
CA GLU A 71 -12.91 10.15 -3.60
C GLU A 71 -14.09 9.35 -4.18
N ALA A 72 -14.34 9.43 -5.48
CA ALA A 72 -15.42 8.70 -6.14
C ALA A 72 -15.15 7.20 -6.31
N VAL A 73 -13.89 6.76 -6.26
CA VAL A 73 -13.50 5.34 -6.42
C VAL A 73 -13.48 4.57 -5.08
N GLN A 74 -14.29 5.00 -4.13
CA GLN A 74 -14.50 4.27 -2.88
C GLN A 74 -15.11 2.88 -3.12
N VAL A 75 -14.75 1.94 -2.26
CA VAL A 75 -15.28 0.56 -2.32
C VAL A 75 -16.76 0.51 -1.98
N ASP A 76 -17.20 1.42 -1.13
CA ASP A 76 -18.59 1.63 -0.73
C ASP A 76 -18.81 3.13 -0.43
N PRO A 77 -19.27 3.91 -1.42
CA PRO A 77 -19.59 5.33 -1.23
C PRO A 77 -20.72 5.58 -0.22
N GLU A 78 -21.58 4.59 0.03
CA GLU A 78 -22.71 4.72 0.97
C GLU A 78 -22.27 4.49 2.42
N ALA A 79 -21.14 3.83 2.65
CA ALA A 79 -20.58 3.64 3.99
C ALA A 79 -20.25 4.96 4.70
N ASP A 80 -19.96 6.03 3.94
CA ASP A 80 -19.80 7.38 4.47
C ASP A 80 -21.11 7.94 5.05
N LEU A 81 -22.26 7.52 4.53
CA LEU A 81 -23.60 7.95 4.96
C LEU A 81 -24.12 7.15 6.18
N GLN A 82 -23.65 5.91 6.36
CA GLN A 82 -24.16 4.96 7.36
C GLN A 82 -23.28 4.84 8.62
N GLY A 83 -22.20 5.63 8.71
CA GLY A 83 -21.20 5.54 9.77
C GLY A 83 -20.07 4.58 9.37
N ARG A 84 -18.85 5.12 9.32
CA ARG A 84 -17.65 4.59 8.62
C ARG A 84 -17.03 3.29 9.17
N GLY A 85 -17.84 2.26 9.42
CA GLY A 85 -17.43 0.98 10.02
C GLY A 85 -16.93 1.13 11.46
N LYS A 86 -16.94 0.03 12.20
CA LYS A 86 -16.44 -0.11 13.56
C LYS A 86 -14.99 -0.60 13.61
N PHE A 87 -14.48 -1.17 12.50
CA PHE A 87 -13.12 -1.69 12.37
C PHE A 87 -12.78 -2.58 13.57
N VAL A 88 -13.55 -3.66 13.69
CA VAL A 88 -13.52 -4.54 14.85
C VAL A 88 -12.40 -5.57 14.74
N PHE A 89 -11.79 -5.87 15.88
CA PHE A 89 -10.95 -7.04 16.07
C PHE A 89 -11.75 -8.11 16.84
N ILE A 90 -12.04 -9.24 16.22
CA ILE A 90 -12.92 -10.29 16.77
C ILE A 90 -12.17 -11.57 17.15
N ASN A 91 -12.79 -12.36 18.03
CA ASN A 91 -12.48 -13.76 18.21
C ASN A 91 -12.99 -14.53 16.98
N LEU A 92 -12.13 -15.25 16.27
CA LEU A 92 -12.56 -15.98 15.06
C LEU A 92 -13.42 -17.21 15.34
N GLU A 93 -13.45 -17.72 16.57
CA GLU A 93 -14.31 -18.84 16.98
C GLU A 93 -15.72 -18.36 17.35
N THR A 94 -15.82 -17.28 18.13
CA THR A 94 -17.09 -16.82 18.72
C THR A 94 -17.70 -15.58 18.04
N LEU A 95 -16.96 -14.89 17.17
CA LEU A 95 -17.25 -13.55 16.63
C LEU A 95 -17.31 -12.43 17.66
N GLU A 96 -17.00 -12.71 18.93
CA GLU A 96 -17.05 -11.69 19.97
C GLU A 96 -15.99 -10.61 19.72
N PRO A 97 -16.37 -9.32 19.81
CA PRO A 97 -15.43 -8.23 19.66
C PRO A 97 -14.46 -8.18 20.85
N LYS A 98 -13.16 -8.17 20.56
CA LYS A 98 -12.13 -7.88 21.55
C LYS A 98 -11.80 -6.40 21.61
N PHE A 99 -11.69 -5.76 20.44
CA PHE A 99 -11.41 -4.34 20.32
C PHE A 99 -12.25 -3.69 19.23
N LEU A 100 -12.61 -2.44 19.47
CA LEU A 100 -13.24 -1.55 18.49
C LEU A 100 -12.25 -0.45 18.17
N ILE A 101 -11.91 -0.28 16.89
CA ILE A 101 -11.07 0.85 16.46
C ILE A 101 -12.01 2.02 16.20
N PRO A 102 -11.88 3.15 16.91
CA PRO A 102 -12.81 4.27 16.78
C PRO A 102 -12.98 4.71 15.32
N PRO A 103 -14.19 5.11 14.92
CA PRO A 103 -14.40 5.72 13.61
C PRO A 103 -13.57 7.00 13.47
N GLY A 104 -13.02 7.20 12.27
CA GLY A 104 -12.21 8.37 11.91
C GLY A 104 -12.48 8.81 10.48
N ASP A 105 -11.92 9.94 10.06
CA ASP A 105 -12.08 10.41 8.68
C ASP A 105 -11.22 9.61 7.72
N ARG A 106 -11.81 8.57 7.14
CA ARG A 106 -11.13 7.65 6.25
C ARG A 106 -11.92 7.42 4.98
N ARG A 107 -11.19 7.18 3.90
CA ARG A 107 -11.73 6.76 2.60
C ARG A 107 -11.09 5.43 2.25
N ARG A 108 -11.90 4.40 2.04
CA ARG A 108 -11.40 3.12 1.53
C ARG A 108 -11.63 3.10 0.03
N VAL A 109 -10.55 3.28 -0.72
CA VAL A 109 -10.57 3.41 -2.18
C VAL A 109 -10.07 2.14 -2.84
N ASN A 110 -10.66 1.79 -3.98
CA ASN A 110 -10.15 0.73 -4.83
C ASN A 110 -8.80 1.18 -5.43
N ARG A 111 -7.70 0.49 -5.11
CA ARG A 111 -6.35 0.89 -5.54
C ARG A 111 -6.18 0.93 -7.04
N GLU A 112 -6.77 -0.03 -7.75
CA GLU A 112 -6.66 -0.10 -9.21
C GLU A 112 -7.37 1.09 -9.85
N LYS A 113 -8.62 1.35 -9.43
CA LYS A 113 -9.39 2.52 -9.88
C LYS A 113 -8.70 3.84 -9.50
N MET A 114 -8.17 3.95 -8.28
CA MET A 114 -7.40 5.13 -7.83
C MET A 114 -6.17 5.35 -8.71
N ARG A 115 -5.42 4.28 -9.02
CA ARG A 115 -4.23 4.37 -9.88
C ARG A 115 -4.61 4.80 -11.30
N ASN A 116 -5.73 4.33 -11.85
CA ASN A 116 -6.23 4.78 -13.15
C ASN A 116 -6.58 6.28 -13.14
N VAL A 117 -7.31 6.74 -12.12
CA VAL A 117 -7.63 8.17 -11.94
C VAL A 117 -6.37 9.02 -11.86
N LEU A 118 -5.38 8.58 -11.08
CA LEU A 118 -4.11 9.29 -10.94
C LEU A 118 -3.30 9.28 -12.24
N LEU A 119 -3.36 8.21 -13.03
CA LEU A 119 -2.60 8.09 -14.27
C LEU A 119 -3.11 9.06 -15.34
N GLU A 120 -4.42 9.21 -15.50
CA GLU A 120 -5.01 9.89 -16.66
C GLU A 120 -4.38 11.26 -16.96
N SER A 121 -4.25 12.12 -15.96
CA SER A 121 -3.74 13.48 -16.15
C SER A 121 -2.21 13.60 -16.21
N VAL A 122 -1.47 12.51 -15.97
CA VAL A 122 0.02 12.49 -16.08
C VAL A 122 0.51 11.41 -17.04
N SER A 123 -0.39 10.76 -17.77
CA SER A 123 -0.13 9.62 -18.65
C SER A 123 0.95 9.92 -19.72
N GLU A 124 0.95 11.14 -20.27
CA GLU A 124 1.95 11.64 -21.23
C GLU A 124 3.39 11.70 -20.68
N HIS A 125 3.56 11.67 -19.35
CA HIS A 125 4.85 11.66 -18.69
C HIS A 125 5.33 10.25 -18.32
N VAL A 126 4.50 9.22 -18.50
CA VAL A 126 4.81 7.84 -18.12
C VAL A 126 5.37 7.06 -19.30
N THR A 127 6.54 6.46 -19.12
CA THR A 127 7.16 5.53 -20.06
C THR A 127 7.14 4.12 -19.48
N TRP A 128 6.41 3.22 -20.13
CA TRP A 128 6.25 1.81 -19.73
C TRP A 128 7.39 0.93 -20.23
N ASN A 129 7.47 -0.32 -19.76
CA ASN A 129 8.53 -1.29 -20.07
C ASN A 129 9.94 -0.80 -19.70
N LYS A 130 10.07 0.08 -18.71
CA LYS A 130 11.32 0.67 -18.26
C LYS A 130 11.68 0.17 -16.86
N ARG A 131 12.35 -0.97 -16.80
CA ARG A 131 12.91 -1.50 -15.56
C ARG A 131 14.29 -0.92 -15.33
N LEU A 132 14.47 -0.14 -14.26
CA LEU A 132 15.77 0.40 -13.86
C LEU A 132 16.77 -0.76 -13.67
N ALA A 133 17.94 -0.71 -14.28
CA ALA A 133 19.03 -1.67 -14.10
C ALA A 133 20.09 -1.16 -13.12
N SER A 134 20.53 0.09 -13.31
CA SER A 134 21.54 0.74 -12.47
C SER A 134 21.38 2.26 -12.53
N ILE A 135 22.10 2.94 -11.64
CA ILE A 135 22.22 4.40 -11.62
C ILE A 135 23.71 4.75 -11.76
N GLN A 136 24.00 5.85 -12.44
CA GLN A 136 25.33 6.45 -12.49
C GLN A 136 25.24 7.94 -12.13
N GLU A 137 26.35 8.48 -11.67
CA GLU A 137 26.52 9.89 -11.34
C GLU A 137 27.51 10.50 -12.33
N HIS A 138 27.18 11.69 -12.85
CA HIS A 138 28.09 12.45 -13.71
C HIS A 138 27.94 13.94 -13.41
N ASP A 139 29.00 14.58 -12.92
CA ASP A 139 29.00 15.98 -12.50
C ASP A 139 27.79 16.30 -11.62
N ASP A 140 26.91 17.20 -12.06
CA ASP A 140 25.69 17.65 -11.38
C ASP A 140 24.42 16.83 -11.72
N GLN A 141 24.57 15.65 -12.32
CA GLN A 141 23.46 14.87 -12.88
C GLN A 141 23.43 13.43 -12.38
N ALA A 142 22.22 12.86 -12.36
CA ALA A 142 21.98 11.44 -12.13
C ALA A 142 21.46 10.78 -13.41
N ILE A 143 22.02 9.62 -13.76
CA ILE A 143 21.69 8.89 -14.98
C ILE A 143 21.02 7.57 -14.58
N ALA A 144 19.76 7.39 -15.01
CA ALA A 144 19.06 6.12 -14.88
C ALA A 144 19.33 5.25 -16.12
N ILE A 145 19.81 4.03 -15.90
CA ILE A 145 20.07 3.04 -16.95
C ILE A 145 19.04 1.93 -16.81
N PHE A 146 18.36 1.58 -17.90
CA PHE A 146 17.31 0.55 -17.91
C PHE A 146 17.80 -0.78 -18.49
N GLU A 147 17.06 -1.87 -18.25
CA GLU A 147 17.41 -3.21 -18.74
C GLU A 147 17.45 -3.35 -20.26
N ASP A 148 16.74 -2.47 -20.98
CA ASP A 148 16.80 -2.39 -22.45
C ASP A 148 18.04 -1.64 -22.97
N GLY A 149 18.93 -1.21 -22.07
CA GLY A 149 20.15 -0.46 -22.39
C GLY A 149 19.95 1.04 -22.57
N SER A 150 18.70 1.54 -22.58
CA SER A 150 18.43 2.97 -22.68
C SER A 150 18.86 3.71 -21.40
N GLN A 151 19.24 4.98 -21.58
CA GLN A 151 19.73 5.84 -20.51
C GLN A 151 19.00 7.18 -20.54
N VAL A 152 18.73 7.73 -19.37
CA VAL A 152 18.07 9.04 -19.23
C VAL A 152 18.72 9.83 -18.12
N GLU A 153 19.01 11.10 -18.41
CA GLU A 153 19.60 12.05 -17.47
C GLU A 153 18.51 12.85 -16.75
N GLY A 154 18.72 13.10 -15.47
CA GLY A 154 17.83 13.90 -14.64
C GLY A 154 18.56 14.77 -13.64
N SER A 155 17.84 15.74 -13.09
CA SER A 155 18.33 16.55 -11.97
C SER A 155 18.32 15.74 -10.65
N VAL A 156 17.28 14.92 -10.47
CA VAL A 156 17.09 14.06 -9.29
C VAL A 156 16.45 12.75 -9.75
N ILE A 157 16.90 11.61 -9.21
CA ILE A 157 16.24 10.31 -9.32
C ILE A 157 15.50 10.02 -8.01
N VAL A 158 14.20 9.72 -8.12
CA VAL A 158 13.36 9.32 -6.99
C VAL A 158 12.91 7.88 -7.17
N GLY A 159 13.40 7.00 -6.30
CA GLY A 159 12.99 5.60 -6.27
C GLY A 159 11.65 5.42 -5.57
N VAL A 160 10.63 4.97 -6.31
CA VAL A 160 9.27 4.67 -5.82
C VAL A 160 8.75 3.34 -6.37
N GLU A 161 9.65 2.47 -6.82
CA GLU A 161 9.34 1.20 -7.49
C GLU A 161 8.99 0.03 -6.54
N GLY A 162 8.73 0.34 -5.27
CA GLY A 162 8.19 -0.58 -4.27
C GLY A 162 9.25 -1.31 -3.42
N SER A 163 8.79 -2.29 -2.65
CA SER A 163 9.57 -2.97 -1.60
C SER A 163 10.81 -3.74 -2.06
N ASN A 164 11.00 -3.94 -3.36
CA ASN A 164 12.20 -4.56 -3.95
C ASN A 164 13.00 -3.55 -4.79
N SER A 165 13.08 -2.31 -4.29
CA SER A 165 13.65 -1.17 -5.00
C SER A 165 15.09 -1.39 -5.44
N ARG A 166 15.35 -1.07 -6.71
CA ARG A 166 16.71 -1.08 -7.29
C ARG A 166 17.44 0.23 -7.00
N THR A 167 16.71 1.34 -6.85
CA THR A 167 17.24 2.60 -6.33
C THR A 167 17.76 2.40 -4.89
N ARG A 168 16.98 1.74 -4.03
CA ARG A 168 17.42 1.38 -2.67
C ARG A 168 18.65 0.50 -2.69
N LYS A 169 18.69 -0.50 -3.59
CA LYS A 169 19.86 -1.36 -3.76
C LYS A 169 21.11 -0.57 -4.15
N TYR A 170 20.98 0.47 -4.98
CA TYR A 170 22.09 1.35 -5.33
C TYR A 170 22.58 2.19 -4.16
N LEU A 171 21.65 2.78 -3.39
CA LEU A 171 21.95 3.67 -2.27
C LEU A 171 22.48 2.92 -1.02
N ALA A 172 22.00 1.70 -0.79
CA ALA A 172 22.29 0.90 0.40
C ALA A 172 22.66 -0.55 0.04
N PRO A 173 23.75 -0.79 -0.72
CA PRO A 173 24.08 -2.10 -1.30
C PRO A 173 24.27 -3.22 -0.27
N ASP A 174 24.68 -2.89 0.95
CA ASP A 174 24.92 -3.85 2.02
C ASP A 174 23.68 -4.13 2.89
N SER A 175 22.66 -3.29 2.80
CA SER A 175 21.52 -3.32 3.72
C SER A 175 20.14 -3.23 3.05
N TYR A 176 20.03 -3.17 1.72
CA TYR A 176 18.76 -3.01 0.98
C TYR A 176 17.76 -4.18 1.09
N ARG A 177 18.16 -5.33 1.62
CA ARG A 177 17.32 -6.54 1.64
C ARG A 177 16.23 -6.41 2.70
N ASN A 178 15.00 -6.77 2.33
CA ASN A 178 13.92 -6.86 3.31
C ASN A 178 14.18 -8.01 4.29
N VAL A 179 13.64 -7.87 5.50
CA VAL A 179 13.61 -8.94 6.51
C VAL A 179 12.25 -9.64 6.42
N ARG A 180 12.24 -10.93 6.11
CA ARG A 180 11.01 -11.76 6.10
C ARG A 180 10.60 -12.08 7.54
N LEU A 181 9.33 -11.88 7.86
CA LEU A 181 8.75 -12.21 9.16
C LEU A 181 8.41 -13.71 9.26
N PRO A 182 8.32 -14.29 10.47
CA PRO A 182 7.92 -15.68 10.68
C PRO A 182 6.40 -15.91 10.55
N ILE A 183 5.72 -15.11 9.72
CA ILE A 183 4.28 -15.21 9.45
C ILE A 183 4.09 -15.49 7.95
N ARG A 184 3.17 -16.39 7.61
CA ARG A 184 2.76 -16.69 6.23
C ARG A 184 1.40 -16.12 5.95
N PHE A 185 1.15 -15.77 4.69
CA PHE A 185 -0.03 -15.00 4.31
C PHE A 185 -0.50 -15.42 2.92
N THR A 186 -1.79 -15.70 2.82
CA THR A 186 -2.50 -15.89 1.54
C THR A 186 -3.77 -15.06 1.49
N GLY A 187 -4.15 -14.60 0.31
CA GLY A 187 -5.39 -13.86 0.11
C GLY A 187 -6.07 -14.22 -1.21
N ALA A 188 -7.39 -14.11 -1.20
CA ALA A 188 -8.24 -14.32 -2.37
C ALA A 188 -9.33 -13.24 -2.44
N ALA A 189 -9.83 -13.01 -3.64
CA ALA A 189 -11.03 -12.24 -3.89
C ALA A 189 -12.13 -13.16 -4.41
N LEU A 190 -13.37 -12.89 -4.04
CA LEU A 190 -14.54 -13.65 -4.49
C LEU A 190 -15.75 -12.74 -4.62
N ASN A 191 -16.73 -13.21 -5.39
CA ASN A 191 -18.03 -12.57 -5.49
C ASN A 191 -19.01 -13.27 -4.55
N LEU A 192 -19.79 -12.49 -3.81
CA LEU A 192 -20.85 -12.95 -2.92
C LEU A 192 -22.19 -12.34 -3.34
N THR A 193 -23.26 -13.11 -3.22
CA THR A 193 -24.64 -12.60 -3.30
C THR A 193 -24.97 -11.69 -2.11
N PRO A 194 -26.02 -10.86 -2.18
CA PRO A 194 -26.50 -10.07 -1.05
C PRO A 194 -26.76 -10.92 0.21
N GLU A 195 -27.31 -12.12 0.05
CA GLU A 195 -27.58 -13.04 1.15
C GLU A 195 -26.30 -13.57 1.78
N GLN A 196 -25.31 -13.95 0.96
CA GLN A 196 -24.02 -14.46 1.44
C GLN A 196 -23.17 -13.41 2.14
N VAL A 197 -23.20 -12.15 1.68
CA VAL A 197 -22.39 -11.09 2.29
C VAL A 197 -23.03 -10.53 3.57
N LYS A 198 -24.34 -10.67 3.74
CA LYS A 198 -25.09 -10.05 4.83
C LYS A 198 -24.52 -10.37 6.23
N PRO A 199 -24.24 -11.63 6.61
CA PRO A 199 -23.68 -11.94 7.92
C PRO A 199 -22.33 -11.27 8.18
N LEU A 200 -21.52 -11.05 7.14
CA LEU A 200 -20.23 -10.39 7.23
C LEU A 200 -20.40 -8.88 7.44
N LYS A 201 -21.36 -8.27 6.73
CA LYS A 201 -21.72 -6.85 6.91
C LYS A 201 -22.32 -6.56 8.29
N ASP A 202 -23.02 -7.54 8.87
CA ASP A 202 -23.58 -7.43 10.22
C ASP A 202 -22.47 -7.39 11.30
N ILE A 203 -21.26 -7.94 11.02
CA ILE A 203 -20.05 -7.75 11.85
C ILE A 203 -19.48 -6.34 11.63
N ASP A 204 -19.13 -6.02 10.37
CA ASP A 204 -18.72 -4.68 9.94
C ASP A 204 -19.04 -4.48 8.46
N PRO A 205 -19.68 -3.37 8.05
CA PRO A 205 -20.10 -3.16 6.68
C PRO A 205 -18.94 -3.04 5.68
N LEU A 206 -17.75 -2.65 6.15
CA LEU A 206 -16.61 -2.31 5.29
C LEU A 206 -15.47 -3.31 5.44
N LEU A 207 -15.01 -3.55 6.68
CA LEU A 207 -13.91 -4.47 6.96
C LEU A 207 -13.82 -4.83 8.43
N PHE A 208 -13.31 -6.03 8.70
CA PHE A 208 -12.97 -6.47 10.04
C PHE A 208 -11.80 -7.44 10.00
N GLN A 209 -11.24 -7.68 11.18
CA GLN A 209 -10.12 -8.59 11.36
C GLN A 209 -10.29 -9.38 12.65
N GLY A 210 -9.55 -10.46 12.80
CA GLY A 210 -9.58 -11.23 14.04
C GLY A 210 -8.47 -12.25 14.11
N CYS A 211 -8.36 -12.86 15.28
CA CYS A 211 -7.41 -13.94 15.55
C CYS A 211 -8.14 -15.11 16.20
N HIS A 212 -7.79 -16.31 15.78
CA HIS A 212 -8.27 -17.53 16.40
C HIS A 212 -7.47 -17.80 17.67
N PRO A 213 -8.11 -17.93 18.85
CA PRO A 213 -7.42 -17.93 20.14
C PRO A 213 -6.39 -19.05 20.30
N VAL A 214 -6.68 -20.24 19.77
CA VAL A 214 -5.79 -21.41 19.92
C VAL A 214 -4.72 -21.48 18.82
N THR A 215 -5.10 -21.35 17.55
CA THR A 215 -4.16 -21.55 16.44
C THR A 215 -3.26 -20.34 16.18
N GLY A 216 -3.67 -19.14 16.63
CA GLY A 216 -3.02 -17.87 16.27
C GLY A 216 -3.26 -17.46 14.81
N THR A 217 -4.17 -18.14 14.11
CA THR A 217 -4.50 -17.80 12.72
C THR A 217 -5.23 -16.47 12.69
N PHE A 218 -4.74 -15.53 11.89
CA PHE A 218 -5.37 -14.25 11.65
C PHE A 218 -6.26 -14.33 10.40
N PHE A 219 -7.38 -13.63 10.45
CA PHE A 219 -8.31 -13.48 9.33
C PHE A 219 -8.63 -12.00 9.13
N TRP A 220 -8.66 -11.59 7.86
CA TRP A 220 -9.09 -10.27 7.44
C TRP A 220 -10.15 -10.39 6.35
N PHE A 221 -11.25 -9.67 6.53
CA PHE A 221 -12.29 -9.47 5.54
C PHE A 221 -12.38 -8.00 5.16
N SER A 222 -12.55 -7.71 3.87
CA SER A 222 -12.93 -6.36 3.45
C SER A 222 -13.71 -6.32 2.15
N MET A 223 -14.57 -5.30 2.02
CA MET A 223 -15.25 -4.95 0.79
C MET A 223 -14.26 -4.43 -0.27
N LEU A 224 -14.43 -4.87 -1.51
CA LEU A 224 -13.72 -4.32 -2.68
C LEU A 224 -14.65 -3.53 -3.59
N GLU A 225 -15.86 -4.04 -3.85
CA GLU A 225 -16.88 -3.37 -4.67
C GLU A 225 -18.30 -3.78 -4.22
N THR A 226 -19.16 -2.79 -3.98
CA THR A 226 -20.61 -3.02 -3.83
C THR A 226 -21.30 -3.16 -5.20
N PRO A 227 -22.55 -3.67 -5.24
CA PRO A 227 -23.37 -3.69 -6.43
C PRO A 227 -23.47 -2.35 -7.17
N HIS A 228 -23.56 -1.24 -6.43
CA HIS A 228 -23.58 0.10 -7.03
C HIS A 228 -22.25 0.44 -7.71
N VAL A 229 -21.13 0.07 -7.10
CA VAL A 229 -19.77 0.37 -7.59
C VAL A 229 -19.37 -0.48 -8.80
N ASN A 230 -19.86 -1.72 -8.88
CA ASN A 230 -19.59 -2.63 -10.00
C ASN A 230 -20.73 -2.69 -11.04
N GLY A 231 -21.79 -1.90 -10.86
CA GLY A 231 -22.91 -1.77 -11.80
C GLY A 231 -23.87 -2.97 -11.83
N THR A 232 -23.94 -3.73 -10.74
CA THR A 232 -24.78 -4.95 -10.64
C THR A 232 -25.99 -4.79 -9.72
N ALA A 233 -26.21 -3.60 -9.16
CA ALA A 233 -27.38 -3.34 -8.32
C ALA A 233 -28.69 -3.53 -9.10
N GLY A 234 -29.61 -4.32 -8.54
CA GLY A 234 -30.96 -4.53 -9.06
C GLY A 234 -31.06 -5.40 -10.31
N ILE A 235 -30.01 -6.16 -10.68
CA ILE A 235 -30.04 -7.11 -11.81
C ILE A 235 -29.78 -8.54 -11.35
N ASP A 236 -30.10 -9.54 -12.18
CA ASP A 236 -30.08 -10.98 -11.84
C ASP A 236 -28.72 -11.54 -11.37
N ASN A 237 -27.63 -10.79 -11.52
CA ASN A 237 -26.28 -11.14 -11.04
C ASN A 237 -25.71 -10.07 -10.10
N GLU A 238 -26.58 -9.50 -9.26
CA GLU A 238 -26.20 -8.62 -8.18
C GLU A 238 -25.16 -9.29 -7.28
N ARG A 239 -24.01 -8.63 -7.13
CA ARG A 239 -22.89 -9.20 -6.37
C ARG A 239 -22.06 -8.16 -5.67
N TYR A 240 -21.55 -8.56 -4.52
CA TYR A 240 -20.49 -7.89 -3.79
C TYR A 240 -19.17 -8.57 -4.15
N ARG A 241 -18.16 -7.77 -4.49
CA ARG A 241 -16.79 -8.27 -4.58
C ARG A 241 -16.11 -8.02 -3.26
N VAL A 242 -15.63 -9.09 -2.63
CA VAL A 242 -14.96 -9.02 -1.32
C VAL A 242 -13.58 -9.65 -1.39
N GLN A 243 -12.81 -9.40 -0.34
CA GLN A 243 -11.51 -9.97 -0.13
C GLN A 243 -11.47 -10.68 1.21
N VAL A 244 -10.89 -11.88 1.21
CA VAL A 244 -10.54 -12.64 2.40
C VAL A 244 -9.05 -12.94 2.41
N MET A 245 -8.44 -12.79 3.57
CA MET A 245 -7.02 -12.99 3.79
C MET A 245 -6.82 -13.81 5.05
N ILE A 246 -5.90 -14.76 5.00
CA ILE A 246 -5.53 -15.60 6.13
C ILE A 246 -4.03 -15.55 6.29
N SER A 247 -3.57 -15.33 7.53
CA SER A 247 -2.17 -15.42 7.88
C SER A 247 -1.95 -16.19 9.17
N TRP A 248 -0.77 -16.78 9.32
CA TRP A 248 -0.47 -17.66 10.45
C TRP A 248 1.01 -17.62 10.82
N PRO A 249 1.34 -17.80 12.11
CA PRO A 249 2.71 -18.01 12.52
C PRO A 249 3.22 -19.34 11.97
N MET A 250 4.42 -19.34 11.42
CA MET A 250 5.10 -20.56 11.00
C MET A 250 5.74 -21.21 12.23
N LYS A 251 5.24 -22.38 12.65
CA LYS A 251 5.85 -23.19 13.72
C LYS A 251 6.73 -24.30 13.15
N THR A 252 6.40 -24.80 11.96
CA THR A 252 7.15 -25.84 11.25
C THR A 252 7.27 -25.52 9.75
N GLU A 253 8.24 -26.14 9.07
CA GLU A 253 8.44 -25.93 7.62
C GLU A 253 7.25 -26.39 6.78
N GLN A 254 6.48 -27.36 7.27
CA GLN A 254 5.26 -27.85 6.62
C GLN A 254 4.16 -26.77 6.52
N GLU A 255 4.24 -25.72 7.34
CA GLU A 255 3.30 -24.59 7.33
C GLU A 255 3.72 -23.46 6.37
N GLU A 256 4.73 -23.67 5.53
CA GLU A 256 5.07 -22.77 4.43
C GLU A 256 3.90 -22.60 3.44
N VAL A 257 3.85 -21.44 2.78
CA VAL A 257 2.85 -21.16 1.75
C VAL A 257 3.03 -22.16 0.60
N LYS A 258 1.91 -22.71 0.13
CA LYS A 258 1.92 -23.73 -0.92
C LYS A 258 2.29 -23.13 -2.28
N ALA A 259 2.79 -23.97 -3.18
CA ALA A 259 3.37 -23.53 -4.44
C ALA A 259 2.29 -23.08 -5.45
N THR A 260 1.17 -23.80 -5.50
CA THR A 260 0.09 -23.55 -6.46
C THR A 260 -1.13 -22.92 -5.80
N ASP A 261 -1.93 -22.21 -6.59
CA ASP A 261 -3.17 -21.58 -6.11
C ASP A 261 -4.18 -22.59 -5.58
N ALA A 262 -4.28 -23.77 -6.21
CA ALA A 262 -5.15 -24.85 -5.75
C ALA A 262 -4.74 -25.38 -4.37
N GLU A 263 -3.45 -25.61 -4.14
CA GLU A 263 -2.94 -26.04 -2.84
C GLU A 263 -3.08 -24.95 -1.77
N ARG A 264 -2.85 -23.68 -2.14
CA ARG A 264 -3.07 -22.54 -1.24
C ARG A 264 -4.54 -22.43 -0.84
N LEU A 265 -5.45 -22.59 -1.80
CA LEU A 265 -6.90 -22.59 -1.54
C LEU A 265 -7.30 -23.71 -0.59
N ALA A 266 -6.86 -24.94 -0.86
CA ALA A 266 -7.12 -26.08 0.01
C ALA A 266 -6.59 -25.82 1.43
N TYR A 267 -5.41 -25.21 1.56
CA TYR A 267 -4.82 -24.87 2.85
C TYR A 267 -5.56 -23.73 3.57
N MET A 268 -6.04 -22.71 2.84
CA MET A 268 -6.91 -21.67 3.39
C MET A 268 -8.20 -22.28 3.95
N LYS A 269 -8.86 -23.17 3.19
CA LYS A 269 -10.07 -23.87 3.63
C LYS A 269 -9.82 -24.75 4.86
N GLN A 270 -8.68 -25.45 4.91
CA GLN A 270 -8.26 -26.25 6.06
C GLN A 270 -8.09 -25.39 7.32
N ARG A 271 -7.40 -24.24 7.21
CA ARG A 271 -7.18 -23.35 8.37
C ARG A 271 -8.46 -22.71 8.90
N ALA A 272 -9.48 -22.57 8.05
CA ALA A 272 -10.77 -22.00 8.44
C ALA A 272 -11.74 -23.01 9.08
N ILE A 273 -11.40 -24.31 9.19
CA ILE A 273 -12.31 -25.35 9.71
C ILE A 273 -12.83 -25.02 11.12
N GLU A 274 -11.94 -24.52 12.00
CA GLU A 274 -12.25 -24.18 13.39
C GLU A 274 -12.78 -22.75 13.56
N PHE A 275 -12.91 -21.99 12.48
CA PHE A 275 -13.52 -20.67 12.58
C PHE A 275 -15.02 -20.80 12.84
N ASN A 276 -15.60 -19.72 13.35
CA ASN A 276 -17.04 -19.54 13.40
C ASN A 276 -17.66 -19.85 12.02
N PRO A 277 -18.80 -20.56 11.96
CA PRO A 277 -19.44 -20.93 10.69
C PRO A 277 -19.55 -19.79 9.68
N VAL A 278 -19.88 -18.56 10.11
CA VAL A 278 -19.97 -17.39 9.22
C VAL A 278 -18.66 -17.13 8.45
N LEU A 279 -17.51 -17.23 9.14
CA LEU A 279 -16.20 -16.98 8.55
C LEU A 279 -15.67 -18.19 7.79
N ARG A 280 -15.93 -19.39 8.28
CA ARG A 280 -15.58 -20.63 7.59
C ARG A 280 -16.28 -20.69 6.23
N ASP A 281 -17.58 -20.43 6.21
CA ASP A 281 -18.41 -20.60 5.02
C ASP A 281 -17.98 -19.63 3.91
N VAL A 282 -17.57 -18.39 4.22
CA VAL A 282 -17.01 -17.47 3.19
C VAL A 282 -15.68 -17.95 2.62
N VAL A 283 -14.79 -18.55 3.43
CA VAL A 283 -13.53 -19.12 2.93
C VAL A 283 -13.80 -20.37 2.08
N HIS A 284 -14.75 -21.20 2.51
CA HIS A 284 -15.12 -22.42 1.78
C HIS A 284 -15.88 -22.11 0.48
N ALA A 285 -16.57 -20.98 0.42
CA ALA A 285 -17.25 -20.47 -0.78
C ALA A 285 -16.30 -19.95 -1.87
N ILE A 286 -14.99 -19.79 -1.59
CA ILE A 286 -14.02 -19.45 -2.63
C ILE A 286 -14.03 -20.57 -3.69
N PRO A 287 -14.34 -20.25 -4.97
CA PRO A 287 -14.44 -21.25 -6.02
C PRO A 287 -13.12 -21.98 -6.28
N GLU A 288 -13.19 -23.26 -6.62
CA GLU A 288 -12.02 -23.98 -7.13
C GLU A 288 -11.48 -23.32 -8.40
N GLY A 289 -10.15 -23.29 -8.56
CA GLY A 289 -9.49 -22.59 -9.65
C GLY A 289 -9.38 -21.07 -9.48
N SER A 290 -9.85 -20.51 -8.36
CA SER A 290 -9.59 -19.10 -8.02
C SER A 290 -8.09 -18.87 -7.79
N GLU A 291 -7.61 -17.69 -8.21
CA GLU A 291 -6.26 -17.23 -7.87
C GLU A 291 -6.16 -17.00 -6.35
N VAL A 292 -5.12 -17.58 -5.73
CA VAL A 292 -4.82 -17.38 -4.31
C VAL A 292 -3.39 -16.88 -4.17
N ILE A 293 -3.28 -15.59 -3.83
CA ILE A 293 -2.03 -14.85 -3.87
C ILE A 293 -1.27 -15.04 -2.56
N GLU A 294 0.02 -15.41 -2.65
CA GLU A 294 0.96 -15.28 -1.53
C GLU A 294 1.35 -13.82 -1.32
N ILE A 295 1.34 -13.37 -0.06
CA ILE A 295 2.04 -12.15 0.32
C ILE A 295 3.23 -12.52 1.20
N VAL A 296 4.43 -12.25 0.69
CA VAL A 296 5.63 -12.35 1.51
C VAL A 296 5.64 -11.17 2.48
N LEU A 297 5.32 -11.45 3.75
CA LEU A 297 5.40 -10.48 4.84
C LEU A 297 6.85 -10.20 5.16
N GLN A 298 7.30 -9.03 4.72
CA GLN A 298 8.66 -8.57 4.88
C GLN A 298 8.66 -7.06 5.07
N ASP A 299 9.72 -6.55 5.65
CA ASP A 299 9.87 -5.12 5.88
C ASP A 299 11.32 -4.65 5.72
N TRP A 300 11.47 -3.34 5.63
CA TRP A 300 12.76 -2.66 5.60
C TRP A 300 12.64 -1.37 6.41
N PRO A 301 13.14 -1.32 7.65
CA PRO A 301 13.14 -0.09 8.43
C PRO A 301 13.99 0.93 7.68
N CYS A 302 13.49 2.14 7.48
CA CYS A 302 14.16 3.20 6.72
C CYS A 302 15.56 3.48 7.27
N LEU A 303 16.60 2.93 6.63
CA LEU A 303 17.99 3.08 7.08
C LEU A 303 18.59 4.40 6.56
N PRO A 304 19.68 4.91 7.13
CA PRO A 304 20.44 5.99 6.50
C PRO A 304 21.12 5.52 5.20
N TRP A 305 21.22 6.41 4.22
CA TRP A 305 21.98 6.23 2.99
C TRP A 305 22.68 7.53 2.60
N ASP A 306 23.67 7.43 1.70
CA ASP A 306 24.23 8.61 1.02
C ASP A 306 23.41 8.91 -0.23
N ASN A 307 22.67 10.03 -0.20
CA ASN A 307 21.79 10.49 -1.27
C ASN A 307 22.51 11.13 -2.47
N ARG A 308 23.85 11.04 -2.49
CA ARG A 308 24.69 11.50 -3.61
C ARG A 308 24.52 12.99 -3.85
N SER A 309 24.70 13.76 -2.78
CA SER A 309 24.49 15.21 -2.76
C SER A 309 23.06 15.63 -3.16
N GLY A 310 22.06 14.88 -2.70
CA GLY A 310 20.64 15.12 -2.97
C GLY A 310 20.15 14.69 -4.35
N LYS A 311 21.00 14.08 -5.18
CA LYS A 311 20.64 13.70 -6.55
C LYS A 311 19.82 12.43 -6.63
N ILE A 312 19.82 11.60 -5.59
CA ILE A 312 19.09 10.33 -5.57
C ILE A 312 18.45 10.14 -4.21
N THR A 313 17.13 9.90 -4.19
CA THR A 313 16.39 9.65 -2.95
C THR A 313 15.31 8.57 -3.14
N LEU A 314 14.59 8.24 -2.08
CA LEU A 314 13.57 7.19 -2.02
C LEU A 314 12.27 7.72 -1.41
N ALA A 315 11.13 7.18 -1.85
CA ALA A 315 9.84 7.42 -1.21
C ALA A 315 8.94 6.15 -1.23
N GLY A 316 7.94 6.11 -0.35
CA GLY A 316 7.03 4.96 -0.23
C GLY A 316 7.75 3.66 0.15
N ASP A 317 7.22 2.52 -0.29
CA ASP A 317 7.78 1.19 0.04
C ASP A 317 9.25 0.99 -0.39
N ALA A 318 9.75 1.82 -1.32
CA ALA A 318 11.17 1.82 -1.65
C ALA A 318 12.02 2.28 -0.46
N ALA A 319 11.55 3.27 0.31
CA ALA A 319 12.21 3.82 1.50
C ALA A 319 11.81 3.12 2.82
N HIS A 320 10.61 2.54 2.91
CA HIS A 320 10.10 2.02 4.19
C HIS A 320 9.06 0.92 4.00
N ALA A 321 9.45 -0.15 3.28
CA ALA A 321 8.61 -1.34 3.15
C ALA A 321 8.12 -1.81 4.52
N MET A 322 6.81 -1.97 4.69
CA MET A 322 6.18 -2.37 5.95
C MET A 322 5.04 -3.35 5.71
N THR A 323 4.68 -4.10 6.75
CA THR A 323 3.55 -5.04 6.71
C THR A 323 2.21 -4.31 6.83
N MET A 324 1.13 -4.95 6.38
CA MET A 324 -0.19 -4.33 6.24
C MET A 324 -1.01 -4.20 7.54
N TYR A 325 -0.56 -4.77 8.66
CA TYR A 325 -1.38 -4.90 9.89
C TYR A 325 -1.74 -3.56 10.53
N ARG A 326 -1.08 -2.48 10.11
CA ARG A 326 -1.47 -1.12 10.46
C ARG A 326 -2.08 -0.33 9.29
N GLY A 327 -1.99 -0.83 8.05
CA GLY A 327 -2.58 -0.19 6.88
C GLY A 327 -2.04 1.22 6.57
N GLU A 328 -0.80 1.52 6.98
CA GLU A 328 -0.22 2.87 6.94
C GLU A 328 0.69 3.14 5.73
N ALA A 329 1.18 2.09 5.04
CA ALA A 329 2.20 2.22 3.99
C ALA A 329 1.87 3.28 2.92
N ALA A 330 0.66 3.24 2.36
CA ALA A 330 0.22 4.21 1.36
C ALA A 330 0.07 5.63 1.92
N ASN A 331 -0.33 5.77 3.18
CA ASN A 331 -0.46 7.08 3.83
C ASN A 331 0.94 7.70 4.03
N HIS A 332 1.91 6.92 4.50
CA HIS A 332 3.31 7.38 4.56
C HIS A 332 3.85 7.72 3.17
N GLY A 333 3.65 6.85 2.18
CA GLY A 333 4.10 7.11 0.82
C GLY A 333 3.53 8.40 0.20
N ILE A 334 2.26 8.70 0.42
CA ILE A 334 1.64 9.95 -0.05
C ILE A 334 2.20 11.17 0.71
N LEU A 335 2.44 11.06 2.02
CA LEU A 335 3.11 12.11 2.77
C LEU A 335 4.54 12.35 2.29
N ASP A 336 5.26 11.30 1.91
CA ASP A 336 6.59 11.44 1.32
C ASP A 336 6.52 12.20 0.00
N ALA A 337 5.56 11.87 -0.87
CA ALA A 337 5.34 12.59 -2.11
C ALA A 337 5.04 14.08 -1.85
N TYR A 338 4.29 14.38 -0.79
CA TYR A 338 4.03 15.75 -0.36
C TYR A 338 5.29 16.49 0.08
N ARG A 339 6.02 15.93 1.05
CA ARG A 339 7.24 16.54 1.59
C ARG A 339 8.32 16.68 0.52
N LEU A 340 8.46 15.68 -0.36
CA LEU A 340 9.42 15.73 -1.46
C LEU A 340 9.01 16.75 -2.53
N THR A 341 7.71 16.92 -2.81
CA THR A 341 7.23 18.00 -3.69
C THR A 341 7.64 19.36 -3.12
N LYS A 342 7.52 19.57 -1.81
CA LYS A 342 7.94 20.82 -1.14
C LYS A 342 9.45 21.03 -1.13
N ALA A 343 10.24 19.98 -0.89
CA ALA A 343 11.69 20.06 -1.01
C ALA A 343 12.12 20.45 -2.44
N LEU A 344 11.52 19.81 -3.45
CA LEU A 344 11.81 20.13 -4.85
C LEU A 344 11.31 21.52 -5.26
N GLU A 345 10.21 22.01 -4.70
CA GLU A 345 9.73 23.39 -4.88
C GLU A 345 10.81 24.40 -4.45
N ALA A 346 11.35 24.26 -3.24
CA ALA A 346 12.39 25.15 -2.72
C ALA A 346 13.67 25.14 -3.59
N VAL A 347 14.11 23.95 -4.03
CA VAL A 347 15.24 23.80 -4.95
C VAL A 347 14.96 24.45 -6.30
N TYR A 348 13.75 24.26 -6.83
CA TYR A 348 13.38 24.82 -8.13
C TYR A 348 13.23 26.34 -8.09
N ASN A 349 12.75 26.90 -6.98
CA ASN A 349 12.69 28.33 -6.74
C ASN A 349 14.04 28.97 -6.38
N GLN A 350 15.10 28.16 -6.21
CA GLN A 350 16.44 28.60 -5.76
C GLN A 350 16.43 29.19 -4.34
N GLU A 351 15.47 28.75 -3.52
CA GLU A 351 15.38 29.12 -2.11
C GLU A 351 16.34 28.26 -1.26
N GLU A 352 16.70 27.08 -1.75
CA GLU A 352 17.53 26.12 -1.05
C GLU A 352 18.42 25.28 -1.98
N ASP A 353 19.57 24.84 -1.47
CA ASP A 353 20.46 23.90 -2.15
C ASP A 353 19.83 22.49 -2.20
N CYS A 354 20.06 21.76 -3.31
CA CYS A 354 19.46 20.45 -3.54
C CYS A 354 19.83 19.44 -2.45
N LYS A 355 21.10 19.42 -2.02
CA LYS A 355 21.52 18.51 -0.95
C LYS A 355 20.79 18.84 0.35
N LYS A 356 20.74 20.13 0.72
CA LYS A 356 20.10 20.56 1.96
C LYS A 356 18.61 20.21 2.00
N ALA A 357 17.87 20.54 0.95
CA ALA A 357 16.43 20.25 0.88
C ALA A 357 16.13 18.74 0.95
N ILE A 358 16.95 17.91 0.30
CA ILE A 358 16.78 16.44 0.33
C ILE A 358 17.22 15.84 1.67
N ASP A 359 18.29 16.35 2.30
CA ASP A 359 18.70 15.92 3.64
C ASP A 359 17.61 16.21 4.70
N GLU A 360 16.95 17.36 4.61
CA GLU A 360 15.84 17.74 5.50
C GLU A 360 14.62 16.82 5.28
N TYR A 361 14.25 16.57 4.02
CA TYR A 361 13.23 15.59 3.66
C TYR A 361 13.54 14.19 4.20
N GLU A 362 14.76 13.69 3.99
CA GLU A 362 15.17 12.34 4.39
C GLU A 362 15.26 12.20 5.91
N THR A 363 15.54 13.29 6.63
CA THR A 363 15.54 13.30 8.10
C THR A 363 14.13 13.07 8.64
N GLU A 364 13.14 13.83 8.17
CA GLU A 364 11.73 13.62 8.52
C GLU A 364 11.25 12.22 8.13
N LEU A 365 11.57 11.81 6.90
CA LEU A 365 11.22 10.50 6.36
C LEU A 365 11.71 9.38 7.29
N ARG A 366 12.99 9.39 7.66
CA ARG A 366 13.59 8.36 8.51
C ARG A 366 12.99 8.36 9.91
N GLU A 367 12.87 9.51 10.56
CA GLU A 367 12.34 9.63 11.92
C GLU A 367 10.91 9.08 12.02
N ARG A 368 10.04 9.44 11.08
CA ARG A 368 8.66 8.97 11.04
C ARG A 368 8.57 7.49 10.67
N THR A 369 9.22 7.09 9.57
CA THR A 369 8.92 5.80 8.94
C THR A 369 9.67 4.62 9.55
N SER A 370 10.84 4.85 10.18
CA SER A 370 11.53 3.79 10.94
C SER A 370 10.64 3.26 12.06
N VAL A 371 9.98 4.17 12.80
CA VAL A 371 9.04 3.81 13.86
C VAL A 371 7.80 3.13 13.28
N ALA A 372 7.25 3.66 12.18
CA ALA A 372 6.06 3.09 11.55
C ALA A 372 6.27 1.66 11.03
N VAL A 373 7.43 1.37 10.44
CA VAL A 373 7.80 0.03 9.96
C VAL A 373 7.86 -0.93 11.15
N LEU A 374 8.59 -0.57 12.21
CA LEU A 374 8.74 -1.42 13.40
C LEU A 374 7.42 -1.65 14.13
N LEU A 375 6.55 -0.63 14.22
CA LEU A 375 5.21 -0.80 14.76
C LEU A 375 4.34 -1.69 13.88
N SER A 376 4.50 -1.65 12.56
CA SER A 376 3.77 -2.55 11.65
C SER A 376 4.24 -3.99 11.79
N ARG A 377 5.55 -4.20 11.96
CA ARG A 377 6.12 -5.51 12.33
C ARG A 377 5.52 -6.03 13.63
N GLN A 378 5.52 -5.22 14.69
CA GLN A 378 4.96 -5.63 15.97
C GLN A 378 3.45 -5.89 15.86
N ALA A 379 2.72 -5.07 15.10
CA ALA A 379 1.29 -5.29 14.86
C ALA A 379 1.01 -6.60 14.14
N CYS A 380 1.88 -7.02 13.23
CA CYS A 380 1.84 -8.34 12.61
C CYS A 380 1.93 -9.43 13.66
N LEU A 381 2.91 -9.36 14.57
CA LEU A 381 3.08 -10.37 15.62
C LEU A 381 1.90 -10.36 16.60
N ASP A 382 1.50 -9.18 17.09
CA ASP A 382 0.38 -9.00 18.02
C ASP A 382 -0.94 -9.54 17.44
N ALA A 383 -1.17 -9.37 16.14
CA ALA A 383 -2.39 -9.83 15.48
C ALA A 383 -2.54 -11.36 15.44
N HIS A 384 -1.48 -12.13 15.72
CA HIS A 384 -1.49 -13.60 15.79
C HIS A 384 -1.38 -14.13 17.22
N ASP A 385 -1.36 -13.26 18.23
CA ASP A 385 -1.29 -13.61 19.64
C ASP A 385 -2.54 -13.12 20.37
N TRP A 386 -3.59 -13.94 20.37
CA TRP A 386 -4.86 -13.57 20.99
C TRP A 386 -4.74 -13.27 22.48
N GLU A 387 -3.94 -14.04 23.22
CA GLU A 387 -3.80 -13.89 24.68
C GLU A 387 -3.00 -12.63 25.02
N GLY A 388 -1.91 -12.38 24.29
CA GLY A 388 -1.07 -11.19 24.48
C GLY A 388 -1.68 -9.89 23.95
N LEU A 389 -2.67 -9.96 23.04
CA LEU A 389 -3.29 -8.78 22.44
C LEU A 389 -4.04 -7.93 23.49
N ASN A 390 -3.58 -6.71 23.70
CA ASN A 390 -4.10 -5.76 24.69
C ASN A 390 -4.09 -4.31 24.14
N THR A 391 -4.58 -3.34 24.91
CA THR A 391 -4.71 -1.94 24.47
C THR A 391 -3.38 -1.25 24.11
N ASN A 392 -2.24 -1.78 24.57
CA ASN A 392 -0.91 -1.29 24.22
C ASN A 392 -0.30 -1.97 22.99
N SER A 393 -0.97 -2.99 22.43
CA SER A 393 -0.51 -3.68 21.23
C SER A 393 -0.42 -2.74 20.04
N ALA A 394 0.61 -2.93 19.22
CA ALA A 394 0.90 -2.09 18.08
C ALA A 394 -0.20 -2.14 17.01
N VAL A 395 -1.01 -3.20 16.91
CA VAL A 395 -2.16 -3.18 15.99
C VAL A 395 -3.22 -2.15 16.41
N LEU A 396 -3.29 -1.80 17.71
CA LEU A 396 -4.28 -0.88 18.30
C LEU A 396 -3.71 0.51 18.64
N LYS A 397 -2.39 0.64 18.80
CA LYS A 397 -1.73 1.93 19.09
C LYS A 397 -2.09 2.99 18.05
N LYS A 398 -2.41 4.21 18.54
CA LYS A 398 -2.62 5.41 17.70
C LYS A 398 -1.48 5.56 16.69
N ARG A 399 -1.81 6.11 15.52
CA ARG A 399 -0.85 6.30 14.42
C ARG A 399 0.18 7.36 14.83
N ALA A 400 1.46 7.06 14.63
CA ALA A 400 2.53 8.00 14.94
C ALA A 400 2.55 9.06 13.85
N ILE A 401 2.00 10.22 14.16
CA ILE A 401 2.18 11.42 13.36
C ILE A 401 2.94 12.37 14.27
N ALA A 402 4.26 12.39 14.14
CA ALA A 402 5.05 13.42 14.78
C ALA A 402 4.75 14.74 14.07
N GLY A 403 4.22 15.72 14.80
CA GLY A 403 4.14 17.12 14.36
C GLY A 403 3.38 17.39 13.06
N VAL A 404 2.09 17.00 12.98
CA VAL A 404 1.14 17.71 12.10
C VAL A 404 0.58 18.91 12.82
#